data_AF-A0A935SA58-F1
#
_entry.id   AF-A0A935SA58-F1
#
_cell.length_a   1.000
_cell.length_b   1.000
_cell.length_c   1.000
_cell.angle_alpha   90.00
_cell.angle_beta   90.00
_cell.angle_gamma   90.00
#
_symmetry.space_group_name_H-M   'P 1'
#
loop_
_entity.id
_entity.type
_entity.pdbx_description
1 polymer ?
#
loop_
_entity_poly.entity_id
_entity_poly.type
_entity_poly.pdbx_seq_one_letter_code
_entity_poly.pdbx_strand_id
1 'polypeptide(L)'
;MRRNIYLITIFTMFVLTNKAQTAFWTENFGTNPVCANVLASAYTSTNGAWTTSLTGTNQTFPNIWYVSATEAGMGVGNCGDGCTSNPTLINRTLHISTNVGDLGAAYLAGIGFNSDIRAQSPTINCSGKSGIVLNFNYIMWGVVNQDYCQIMYSADNGVTWSNLGIPLKHLLFLALVKGYGQHTL
;
A
#
# COMPACT_ATOMS: atom_id res chain seq x y z
N MET A 1 -48.21 -25.79 -55.43
CA MET A 1 -47.21 -26.47 -54.57
C MET A 1 -46.47 -25.40 -53.78
N ARG A 2 -46.33 -25.59 -52.46
CA ARG A 2 -45.92 -24.58 -51.47
C ARG A 2 -44.40 -24.34 -51.52
N ARG A 3 -43.97 -23.07 -51.52
CA ARG A 3 -42.56 -22.65 -51.53
C ARG A 3 -42.10 -22.43 -50.08
N ASN A 4 -41.32 -23.36 -49.55
CA ASN A 4 -40.78 -23.28 -48.19
C ASN A 4 -39.63 -22.26 -48.15
N ILE A 5 -39.79 -21.18 -47.38
CA ILE A 5 -38.74 -20.20 -47.09
C ILE A 5 -38.15 -20.60 -45.73
N TYR A 6 -36.90 -21.07 -45.73
CA TYR A 6 -36.16 -21.38 -44.51
C TYR A 6 -35.49 -20.09 -44.01
N LEU A 7 -35.98 -19.55 -42.89
CA LEU A 7 -35.34 -18.45 -42.17
C LEU A 7 -34.14 -19.03 -41.39
N ILE A 8 -32.91 -18.69 -41.79
CA ILE A 8 -31.69 -19.01 -41.02
C ILE A 8 -31.46 -17.86 -40.05
N THR A 9 -31.82 -18.06 -38.78
CA THR A 9 -31.46 -17.17 -37.67
C THR A 9 -30.04 -17.50 -37.21
N ILE A 10 -29.08 -16.64 -37.55
CA ILE A 10 -27.70 -16.71 -37.03
C ILE A 10 -27.71 -16.14 -35.61
N PHE A 11 -27.60 -17.01 -34.60
CA PHE A 11 -27.43 -16.63 -33.20
C PHE A 11 -25.95 -16.38 -32.94
N THR A 12 -25.49 -15.13 -33.08
CA THR A 12 -24.14 -14.71 -32.70
C THR A 12 -24.00 -14.75 -31.18
N MET A 13 -23.41 -15.83 -30.65
CA MET A 13 -22.94 -15.85 -29.27
C MET A 13 -21.77 -14.86 -29.12
N PHE A 14 -22.06 -13.69 -28.55
CA PHE A 14 -21.05 -12.78 -28.06
C PHE A 14 -20.43 -13.42 -26.81
N VAL A 15 -19.25 -14.02 -26.95
CA VAL A 15 -18.48 -14.52 -25.80
C VAL A 15 -17.97 -13.31 -25.03
N LEU A 16 -18.68 -12.93 -23.97
CA LEU A 16 -18.20 -11.95 -23.00
C LEU A 16 -17.03 -12.60 -22.25
N THR A 17 -15.80 -12.34 -22.70
CA THR A 17 -14.61 -12.67 -21.90
C THR A 17 -14.59 -11.73 -20.70
N ASN A 18 -15.02 -12.22 -19.54
CA ASN A 18 -14.73 -11.58 -18.27
C ASN A 18 -13.21 -11.52 -18.13
N LYS A 19 -12.61 -10.33 -18.33
CA LYS A 19 -11.21 -10.11 -17.99
C LYS A 19 -11.12 -10.12 -16.47
N ALA A 20 -10.77 -11.26 -15.87
CA ALA A 20 -10.29 -11.26 -14.50
C ALA A 20 -9.13 -10.26 -14.42
N GLN A 21 -9.23 -9.28 -13.53
CA GLN A 21 -8.21 -8.25 -13.39
C GLN A 21 -6.99 -8.89 -12.70
N THR A 22 -6.01 -9.32 -13.49
CA THR A 22 -4.76 -9.86 -12.96
C THR A 22 -3.97 -8.73 -12.31
N ALA A 23 -3.47 -8.96 -11.09
CA ALA A 23 -2.54 -8.04 -10.45
C ALA A 23 -1.32 -7.81 -11.38
N PHE A 24 -1.09 -6.57 -11.79
CA PHE A 24 0.05 -6.21 -12.64
C PHE A 24 1.22 -5.64 -11.83
N TRP A 25 0.99 -5.41 -10.53
CA TRP A 25 2.00 -4.99 -9.57
C TRP A 25 1.63 -5.52 -8.19
N THR A 26 2.63 -5.94 -7.42
CA THR A 26 2.44 -6.44 -6.05
C THR A 26 3.68 -6.14 -5.24
N GLU A 27 3.49 -5.64 -4.02
CA GLU A 27 4.52 -5.56 -2.99
C GLU A 27 4.02 -6.32 -1.76
N ASN A 28 4.76 -7.34 -1.36
CA ASN A 28 4.49 -8.12 -0.16
C ASN A 28 5.56 -7.93 0.91
N PHE A 29 6.54 -7.05 0.67
CA PHE A 29 7.70 -6.78 1.51
C PHE A 29 8.60 -7.99 1.81
N GLY A 30 8.25 -9.18 1.33
CA GLY A 30 8.99 -10.43 1.55
C GLY A 30 9.17 -10.81 3.01
N THR A 31 10.15 -11.68 3.26
CA THR A 31 10.52 -12.14 4.59
C THR A 31 11.94 -11.70 4.95
N ASN A 32 12.25 -11.66 6.24
CA ASN A 32 13.62 -11.51 6.72
C ASN A 32 13.90 -12.49 7.86
N PRO A 33 14.84 -13.45 7.70
CA PRO A 33 15.14 -14.45 8.73
C PRO A 33 15.72 -13.84 10.01
N VAL A 34 16.18 -12.59 9.95
CA VAL A 34 16.64 -11.83 11.12
C VAL A 34 15.60 -10.77 11.44
N CYS A 35 15.29 -10.60 12.72
CA CYS A 35 14.48 -9.50 13.21
C CYS A 35 15.24 -8.18 13.10
N ALA A 36 15.24 -7.60 11.90
CA ALA A 36 16.04 -6.44 11.55
C ALA A 36 15.17 -5.19 11.38
N ASN A 37 15.67 -4.08 11.92
CA ASN A 37 15.06 -2.76 11.81
C ASN A 37 15.52 -2.11 10.50
N VAL A 38 14.70 -2.19 9.46
CA VAL A 38 15.04 -1.61 8.15
C VAL A 38 14.16 -0.39 7.92
N LEU A 39 14.77 0.78 7.81
CA LEU A 39 14.05 2.00 7.43
C LEU A 39 13.43 1.84 6.05
N ALA A 40 12.21 2.33 5.86
CA ALA A 40 11.55 2.25 4.55
C ALA A 40 12.35 2.96 3.44
N SER A 41 13.08 4.03 3.77
CA SER A 41 13.97 4.74 2.85
C SER A 41 15.24 3.97 2.47
N ALA A 42 15.59 2.93 3.22
CA ALA A 42 16.69 2.01 2.93
C ALA A 42 16.21 0.67 2.37
N TYR A 43 14.89 0.46 2.28
CA TYR A 43 14.31 -0.77 1.79
C TYR A 43 14.27 -0.77 0.25
N THR A 44 14.80 -1.84 -0.34
CA THR A 44 14.73 -2.10 -1.78
C THR A 44 14.13 -3.49 -2.01
N SER A 45 13.04 -3.55 -2.76
CA SER A 45 12.45 -4.80 -3.21
C SER A 45 12.85 -5.10 -4.66
N THR A 46 12.35 -6.21 -5.20
CA THR A 46 12.47 -6.50 -6.64
C THR A 46 11.76 -5.47 -7.52
N ASN A 47 10.83 -4.68 -6.95
CA ASN A 47 10.14 -3.60 -7.64
C ASN A 47 10.94 -2.27 -7.61
N GLY A 48 12.02 -2.21 -6.83
CA GLY A 48 12.87 -1.02 -6.67
C GLY A 48 12.94 -0.49 -5.25
N ALA A 49 13.59 0.67 -5.09
CA ALA A 49 13.79 1.32 -3.80
C ALA A 49 12.54 2.09 -3.35
N TRP A 50 12.16 1.87 -2.08
CA TRP A 50 11.20 2.71 -1.38
C TRP A 50 11.89 3.96 -0.86
N THR A 51 11.13 5.06 -0.76
CA THR A 51 11.65 6.32 -0.24
C THR A 51 10.70 6.89 0.81
N THR A 52 11.18 7.85 1.58
CA THR A 52 10.36 8.64 2.50
C THR A 52 10.53 10.12 2.20
N SER A 53 9.47 10.92 2.35
CA SER A 53 9.56 12.38 2.23
C SER A 53 8.76 13.06 3.33
N LEU A 54 9.28 14.19 3.81
CA LEU A 54 8.57 15.04 4.74
C LEU A 54 7.49 15.82 3.98
N THR A 55 6.25 15.76 4.44
CA THR A 55 5.08 16.36 3.77
C THR A 55 4.47 17.53 4.54
N GLY A 56 4.95 17.77 5.76
CA GLY A 56 4.61 18.94 6.56
C GLY A 56 5.49 19.05 7.80
N THR A 57 4.92 19.58 8.88
CA THR A 57 5.67 19.87 10.11
C THR A 57 5.96 18.59 10.88
N ASN A 58 7.24 18.31 11.05
CA ASN A 58 7.76 17.20 11.85
C ASN A 58 8.46 17.75 13.10
N GLN A 59 8.27 17.11 14.24
CA GLN A 59 8.97 17.48 15.47
C GLN A 59 10.34 16.80 15.57
N THR A 60 11.05 17.02 16.68
CA THR A 60 12.43 16.53 16.89
C THR A 60 12.53 15.01 16.87
N PHE A 61 11.47 14.31 17.33
CA PHE A 61 11.43 12.85 17.38
C PHE A 61 10.24 12.30 16.61
N PRO A 62 10.14 12.56 15.29
CA PRO A 62 8.97 12.15 14.54
C PRO A 62 8.92 10.62 14.48
N ASN A 63 7.73 10.03 14.47
CA ASN A 63 7.59 8.64 14.09
C ASN A 63 7.97 8.45 12.61
N ILE A 64 8.63 7.34 12.29
CA ILE A 64 9.21 7.06 10.97
C ILE A 64 8.78 5.70 10.43
N TRP A 65 8.97 5.50 9.13
CA TRP A 65 8.56 4.29 8.41
C TRP A 65 9.64 3.21 8.41
N TYR A 66 9.22 1.98 8.66
CA TYR A 66 10.05 0.78 8.61
C TYR A 66 9.44 -0.27 7.68
N VAL A 67 10.30 -1.12 7.10
CA VAL A 67 9.93 -2.36 6.42
C VAL A 67 10.60 -3.52 7.13
N SER A 68 9.90 -4.13 8.08
CA SER A 68 10.47 -5.17 8.94
C SER A 68 9.39 -6.15 9.40
N ALA A 69 9.82 -7.24 10.06
CA ALA A 69 8.92 -8.19 10.69
C ALA A 69 8.71 -7.90 12.18
N THR A 70 9.19 -6.75 12.68
CA THR A 70 8.96 -6.30 14.05
C THR A 70 7.47 -6.08 14.30
N GLU A 71 6.74 -5.67 13.26
CA GLU A 71 5.32 -5.97 13.07
C GLU A 71 5.20 -6.96 11.90
N ALA A 72 4.84 -8.20 12.19
CA ALA A 72 4.76 -9.24 11.19
C ALA A 72 3.40 -9.25 10.47
N GLY A 73 3.39 -9.73 9.24
CA GLY A 73 2.15 -9.96 8.50
C GLY A 73 1.33 -11.11 9.09
N MET A 74 0.42 -10.80 10.03
CA MET A 74 -0.41 -11.79 10.75
C MET A 74 -1.68 -12.23 10.02
N GLY A 75 -2.06 -11.53 8.96
CA GLY A 75 -3.33 -11.75 8.26
C GLY A 75 -4.52 -11.06 8.93
N VAL A 76 -5.61 -10.91 8.16
CA VAL A 76 -6.79 -10.14 8.59
C VAL A 76 -7.53 -10.85 9.72
N GLY A 77 -7.89 -10.09 10.76
CA GLY A 77 -8.66 -10.58 11.90
C GLY A 77 -7.82 -11.07 13.08
N ASN A 78 -6.49 -11.13 12.93
CA ASN A 78 -5.56 -11.49 13.99
C ASN A 78 -5.03 -10.24 14.71
N CYS A 79 -4.60 -10.41 15.96
CA CYS A 79 -3.83 -9.39 16.67
C CYS A 79 -2.44 -9.22 16.03
N GLY A 80 -1.83 -8.04 16.20
CA GLY A 80 -0.44 -7.81 15.84
C GLY A 80 0.52 -8.62 16.69
N ASP A 81 1.61 -9.08 16.08
CA ASP A 81 2.72 -9.82 16.69
C ASP A 81 3.95 -9.67 15.77
N GLY A 82 5.14 -10.04 16.24
CA GLY A 82 6.37 -9.77 15.50
C GLY A 82 7.54 -10.68 15.84
N CYS A 83 8.63 -10.49 15.09
CA CYS A 83 9.85 -11.28 15.23
C CYS A 83 10.58 -11.07 16.56
N THR A 84 10.26 -10.02 17.31
CA THR A 84 10.86 -9.71 18.62
C THR A 84 10.34 -10.61 19.73
N SER A 85 9.04 -10.92 19.72
CA SER A 85 8.35 -11.84 20.62
C SER A 85 8.38 -13.28 20.10
N ASN A 86 8.30 -13.46 18.78
CA ASN A 86 8.28 -14.77 18.14
C ASN A 86 9.20 -14.78 16.90
N PRO A 87 10.43 -15.31 17.00
CA PRO A 87 11.42 -15.30 15.91
C PRO A 87 10.99 -16.03 14.63
N THR A 88 9.90 -16.80 14.63
CA THR A 88 9.37 -17.46 13.44
C THR A 88 8.49 -16.54 12.59
N LEU A 89 8.03 -15.41 13.14
CA LEU A 89 7.21 -14.42 12.45
C LEU A 89 8.09 -13.47 11.63
N ILE A 90 8.52 -13.94 10.47
CA ILE A 90 9.51 -13.25 9.62
C ILE A 90 8.90 -12.48 8.44
N ASN A 91 7.57 -12.46 8.31
CA ASN A 91 6.87 -11.78 7.23
C ASN A 91 6.89 -10.28 7.45
N ARG A 92 7.59 -9.53 6.60
CA ARG A 92 7.73 -8.08 6.79
C ARG A 92 6.46 -7.34 6.43
N THR A 93 6.24 -6.21 7.09
CA THR A 93 5.24 -5.21 6.74
C THR A 93 5.94 -3.86 6.59
N LEU A 94 5.35 -2.94 5.82
CA LEU A 94 5.65 -1.53 6.00
C LEU A 94 4.78 -1.04 7.18
N HIS A 95 5.34 -0.26 8.10
CA HIS A 95 4.62 0.31 9.24
C HIS A 95 5.34 1.55 9.79
N ILE A 96 4.62 2.33 10.61
CA ILE A 96 5.22 3.43 11.37
C ILE A 96 5.70 2.89 12.71
N SER A 97 6.89 3.31 13.12
CA SER A 97 7.34 3.18 14.50
C SER A 97 8.18 4.40 14.93
N THR A 98 8.92 4.28 16.02
CA THR A 98 9.63 5.39 16.63
C THR A 98 10.94 5.71 15.88
N ASN A 99 11.47 6.92 16.01
CA ASN A 99 12.80 7.22 15.49
C ASN A 99 13.97 6.75 16.38
N VAL A 100 13.68 6.17 17.54
CA VAL A 100 14.68 5.57 18.45
C VAL A 100 14.79 4.06 18.27
N GLY A 101 13.96 3.48 17.40
CA GLY A 101 13.95 2.07 17.08
C GLY A 101 12.61 1.61 16.53
N ASP A 102 12.63 0.45 15.91
CA ASP A 102 11.43 -0.22 15.47
C ASP A 102 10.87 -1.05 16.64
N LEU A 103 9.65 -0.71 17.07
CA LEU A 103 8.94 -1.35 18.18
C LEU A 103 7.69 -2.10 17.71
N GLY A 104 7.57 -2.41 16.41
CA GLY A 104 6.46 -3.17 15.86
C GLY A 104 5.15 -2.40 15.85
N ALA A 105 4.95 -1.59 14.81
CA ALA A 105 3.77 -0.72 14.59
C ALA A 105 3.34 0.16 15.78
N ALA A 106 4.15 0.25 16.83
CA ALA A 106 3.98 1.14 17.96
C ALA A 106 4.65 2.48 17.67
N TYR A 107 3.91 3.57 17.91
CA TYR A 107 4.36 4.93 17.69
C TYR A 107 4.24 5.74 18.99
N LEU A 108 4.96 6.86 19.05
CA LEU A 108 4.89 7.80 20.17
C LEU A 108 3.89 8.90 19.83
N ALA A 109 2.86 9.04 20.65
CA ALA A 109 1.88 10.13 20.55
C ALA A 109 2.24 11.28 21.50
N GLY A 110 1.82 12.50 21.14
CA GLY A 110 1.95 13.68 22.01
C GLY A 110 3.11 14.60 21.66
N ILE A 111 3.44 15.49 22.60
CA ILE A 111 4.39 16.60 22.37
C ILE A 111 5.78 16.06 22.06
N GLY A 112 6.33 16.45 20.91
CA GLY A 112 7.69 16.11 20.48
C GLY A 112 7.75 15.03 19.40
N PHE A 113 6.62 14.36 19.13
CA PHE A 113 6.55 13.16 18.28
C PHE A 113 5.69 13.31 17.03
N ASN A 114 5.14 14.51 16.77
CA ASN A 114 4.35 14.74 15.56
C ASN A 114 5.17 14.44 14.32
N SER A 115 4.58 13.64 13.43
CA SER A 115 5.17 13.20 12.18
C SER A 115 4.23 13.50 11.02
N ASP A 116 4.78 14.09 9.98
CA ASP A 116 4.15 14.30 8.68
C ASP A 116 5.12 13.80 7.62
N ILE A 117 5.16 12.47 7.47
CA ILE A 117 6.12 11.74 6.63
C ILE A 117 5.35 10.77 5.76
N ARG A 118 5.64 10.79 4.46
CA ARG A 118 5.09 9.86 3.47
C ARG A 118 6.13 8.82 3.05
N ALA A 119 5.80 7.53 3.19
CA ALA A 119 6.50 6.45 2.49
C ALA A 119 6.00 6.32 1.04
N GLN A 120 6.92 6.08 0.11
CA GLN A 120 6.66 6.10 -1.33
C GLN A 120 7.22 4.84 -1.97
N SER A 121 6.38 4.19 -2.79
CA SER A 121 6.82 3.05 -3.59
C SER A 121 7.75 3.49 -4.72
N PRO A 122 8.47 2.54 -5.34
CA PRO A 122 9.01 2.72 -6.68
C PRO A 122 7.93 3.13 -7.70
N THR A 123 8.37 3.57 -8.88
CA THR A 123 7.49 3.84 -10.03
C THR A 123 6.82 2.55 -10.50
N ILE A 124 5.50 2.58 -10.58
CA ILE A 124 4.65 1.51 -11.06
C ILE A 124 4.18 1.90 -12.46
N ASN A 125 4.49 1.05 -13.44
CA ASN A 125 4.10 1.32 -14.81
C ASN A 125 2.61 0.99 -15.02
N CYS A 126 1.80 2.05 -15.06
CA CYS A 126 0.36 1.97 -15.32
C CYS A 126 0.02 2.14 -16.81
N SER A 127 1.01 2.21 -17.71
CA SER A 127 0.78 2.41 -19.15
C SER A 127 -0.13 1.32 -19.72
N GLY A 128 -1.20 1.73 -20.40
CA GLY A 128 -2.18 0.82 -21.00
C GLY A 128 -3.04 0.08 -19.97
N LYS A 129 -3.03 0.47 -18.70
CA LYS A 129 -3.91 -0.05 -17.66
C LYS A 129 -5.05 0.94 -17.41
N SER A 130 -6.26 0.43 -17.23
CA SER A 130 -7.44 1.22 -16.86
C SER A 130 -8.24 0.49 -15.79
N GLY A 131 -9.08 1.23 -15.07
CA GLY A 131 -9.88 0.71 -13.96
C GLY A 131 -9.02 0.13 -12.83
N ILE A 132 -7.84 0.69 -12.58
CA ILE A 132 -6.86 0.16 -11.62
C ILE A 132 -7.47 0.15 -10.22
N VAL A 133 -7.43 -1.03 -9.58
CA VAL A 133 -7.83 -1.21 -8.19
C VAL A 133 -6.60 -1.51 -7.35
N LEU A 134 -6.49 -0.80 -6.24
CA LEU A 134 -5.53 -1.10 -5.20
C LEU A 134 -6.22 -1.95 -4.11
N ASN A 135 -5.56 -3.02 -3.69
CA ASN A 135 -5.95 -3.82 -2.55
C ASN A 135 -4.77 -3.99 -1.60
N PHE A 136 -5.01 -3.85 -0.31
CA PHE A 136 -4.03 -4.10 0.74
C PHE A 136 -4.74 -4.43 2.06
N ASN A 137 -4.05 -5.18 2.91
CA ASN A 137 -4.45 -5.38 4.29
C ASN A 137 -3.77 -4.31 5.15
N TYR A 138 -4.45 -3.89 6.20
CA TYR A 138 -3.91 -2.92 7.15
C TYR A 138 -4.35 -3.26 8.57
N ILE A 139 -3.49 -2.93 9.52
CA ILE A 139 -3.86 -2.70 10.91
C ILE A 139 -3.80 -1.22 11.15
N MET A 140 -4.63 -0.71 12.05
CA MET A 140 -4.63 0.69 12.38
C MET A 140 -5.14 0.92 13.79
N TRP A 141 -4.43 1.78 14.52
CA TRP A 141 -4.87 2.32 15.79
C TRP A 141 -4.16 3.65 16.01
N GLY A 142 -4.93 4.69 16.30
CA GLY A 142 -4.41 6.04 16.48
C GLY A 142 -5.25 6.87 17.44
N VAL A 143 -4.75 8.02 17.84
CA VAL A 143 -5.50 8.98 18.65
C VAL A 143 -6.63 9.56 17.81
N VAL A 144 -7.86 9.34 18.27
CA VAL A 144 -9.08 9.77 17.60
C VAL A 144 -9.04 11.27 17.30
N ASN A 145 -9.34 11.64 16.04
CA ASN A 145 -9.33 13.01 15.52
C ASN A 145 -7.98 13.72 15.50
N GLN A 146 -6.86 13.02 15.75
CA GLN A 146 -5.52 13.61 15.68
C GLN A 146 -4.67 12.90 14.65
N ASP A 147 -4.58 11.57 14.76
CA ASP A 147 -3.73 10.78 13.89
C ASP A 147 -4.51 10.37 12.65
N TYR A 148 -3.92 10.46 11.48
CA TYR A 148 -4.54 9.96 10.27
C TYR A 148 -3.50 9.53 9.25
N CYS A 149 -3.93 8.65 8.35
CA CYS A 149 -3.11 8.17 7.26
C CYS A 149 -3.96 8.14 6.01
N GLN A 150 -3.50 8.87 5.01
CA GLN A 150 -4.20 9.00 3.74
C GLN A 150 -3.54 8.13 2.72
N ILE A 151 -4.32 7.61 1.79
CA ILE A 151 -3.80 6.94 0.61
C ILE A 151 -3.66 7.95 -0.51
N MET A 152 -2.49 8.07 -1.13
CA MET A 152 -2.27 9.05 -2.22
C MET A 152 -1.52 8.42 -3.40
N TYR A 153 -1.82 8.87 -4.61
CA TYR A 153 -1.03 8.53 -5.80
C TYR A 153 -0.46 9.79 -6.45
N SER A 154 0.59 9.60 -7.25
CA SER A 154 1.14 10.65 -8.11
C SER A 154 1.25 10.15 -9.55
N ALA A 155 0.72 10.94 -10.48
CA ALA A 155 0.77 10.67 -11.93
C ALA A 155 1.98 11.34 -12.64
N ASP A 156 2.69 12.21 -11.92
CA ASP A 156 3.73 13.10 -12.45
C ASP A 156 5.06 12.92 -11.69
N ASN A 157 5.34 11.68 -11.30
CA ASN A 157 6.58 11.27 -10.66
C ASN A 157 6.87 11.85 -9.27
N GLY A 158 5.83 12.23 -8.54
CA GLY A 158 5.91 12.72 -7.15
C GLY A 158 5.84 14.24 -7.04
N VAL A 159 5.61 14.96 -8.14
CA VAL A 159 5.48 16.43 -8.15
C VAL A 159 4.15 16.86 -7.54
N THR A 160 3.05 16.24 -7.95
CA THR A 160 1.72 16.43 -7.37
C THR A 160 1.14 15.12 -6.86
N TRP A 161 0.21 15.24 -5.91
CA TRP A 161 -0.37 14.10 -5.20
C TRP A 161 -1.89 14.24 -5.13
N SER A 162 -2.57 13.14 -5.48
CA SER A 162 -4.03 13.03 -5.42
C SER A 162 -4.42 12.03 -4.34
N ASN A 163 -5.42 12.39 -3.53
CA ASN A 163 -5.90 11.57 -2.42
C ASN A 163 -6.92 10.53 -2.92
N LEU A 164 -6.73 9.27 -2.55
CA LEU A 164 -7.65 8.16 -2.80
C LEU A 164 -8.54 7.85 -1.59
N GLY A 165 -8.32 8.52 -0.47
CA GLY A 165 -9.12 8.44 0.73
C GLY A 165 -8.35 7.96 1.95
N ILE A 166 -9.09 7.78 3.04
CA ILE A 166 -8.61 7.22 4.30
C ILE A 166 -9.26 5.83 4.44
N PRO A 167 -8.52 4.75 4.74
CA PRO A 167 -9.11 3.42 4.91
C PRO A 167 -10.17 3.42 6.04
N LEU A 168 -11.31 2.78 5.79
CA LEU A 168 -12.45 2.73 6.70
C LEU A 168 -12.25 1.69 7.83
N LYS A 169 -11.63 2.09 8.96
CA LYS A 169 -12.16 2.05 10.34
C LYS A 169 -11.06 2.57 11.30
N HIS A 170 -10.98 3.89 11.35
CA HIS A 170 -10.28 4.76 12.31
C HIS A 170 -8.80 4.46 12.65
N LEU A 171 -7.97 5.04 11.78
CA LEU A 171 -6.66 5.70 12.00
C LEU A 171 -5.37 4.85 12.02
N LEU A 172 -4.75 4.83 10.82
CA LEU A 172 -3.33 4.65 10.40
C LEU A 172 -2.83 3.38 9.65
N PHE A 173 -2.65 3.48 8.30
CA PHE A 173 -1.48 3.01 7.49
C PHE A 173 -1.57 3.53 6.01
N LEU A 174 -0.44 3.89 5.35
CA LEU A 174 -0.32 4.40 3.95
C LEU A 174 0.87 3.80 3.22
N ALA A 175 0.64 3.41 1.97
CA ALA A 175 1.67 3.35 0.94
C ALA A 175 1.05 3.46 -0.46
N LEU A 176 1.38 4.43 -1.33
CA LEU A 176 1.00 4.28 -2.74
C LEU A 176 1.86 4.87 -3.87
N VAL A 177 1.91 4.00 -4.89
CA VAL A 177 2.01 4.08 -6.35
C VAL A 177 2.38 5.43 -6.96
N LYS A 178 3.61 5.50 -7.48
CA LYS A 178 4.05 6.45 -8.51
C LYS A 178 3.67 5.90 -9.89
N GLY A 179 2.54 6.30 -10.46
CA GLY A 179 2.07 5.84 -11.77
C GLY A 179 2.52 6.78 -12.90
N TYR A 180 3.05 6.25 -14.01
CA TYR A 180 3.24 7.04 -15.24
C TYR A 180 2.12 6.72 -16.25
N GLY A 181 1.44 7.76 -16.74
CA GLY A 181 0.44 7.66 -17.80
C GLY A 181 -0.40 8.92 -17.93
N GLN A 182 -0.20 9.68 -19.02
CA GLN A 182 -0.99 10.86 -19.37
C GLN A 182 -2.41 10.45 -19.77
N HIS A 183 -3.42 10.91 -19.03
CA HIS A 183 -4.80 10.93 -19.52
C HIS A 183 -5.41 12.30 -19.24
N THR A 184 -5.61 13.05 -20.33
CA THR A 184 -6.54 14.17 -20.40
C THR A 184 -7.96 13.68 -20.09
N LEU A 185 -8.67 14.44 -19.26
CA LEU A 185 -10.10 14.29 -18.99
C LEU A 185 -10.93 14.31 -20.28
#